data_AF-A0A852ZJF2-F1
#
_entry.id   AF-A0A852ZJF2-F1
#
_cell.length_a   1.000
_cell.length_b   1.000
_cell.length_c   1.000
_cell.angle_alpha   90.00
_cell.angle_beta   90.00
_cell.angle_gamma   90.00
#
_symmetry.space_group_name_H-M   'P 1'
#
loop_
_entity.id
_entity.type
_entity.pdbx_description
1 polymer ?
#
loop_
_entity_poly.entity_id
_entity_poly.type
_entity_poly.pdbx_seq_one_letter_code
_entity_poly.pdbx_strand_id
1 'polypeptide(L)'
;MSVASFSDDVLGRCAALGERSDEELGADQLGMLDVHATRDRATLRTWAKRAHSYGEELGASAAAEPGFPGAGERLQVREADGGIEVGRILLAEYLSRPASVVLHRDALTLAEELIDVLGWQGWYPPGSVRKAALAHEYAHEQLQRPNRRELKNRIGYVAVRLGHWQLHGHVVGADEIAAHGYAKERVGLGRSPLALTAALGEIAATGRG
;
A
#
# COMPACT_ATOMS: atom_id res chain seq x y z
N MET A 1 8.70 -20.32 -3.29
CA MET A 1 9.74 -19.70 -2.44
C MET A 1 9.19 -19.69 -1.02
N SER A 2 9.98 -20.05 0.00
CA SER A 2 9.52 -20.07 1.41
C SER A 2 10.36 -19.12 2.26
N VAL A 3 9.74 -18.48 3.25
CA VAL A 3 10.42 -17.50 4.12
C VAL A 3 11.59 -18.12 4.91
N ALA A 4 11.50 -19.41 5.23
CA ALA A 4 12.57 -20.14 5.92
C ALA A 4 13.88 -20.25 5.12
N SER A 5 13.89 -19.84 3.84
CA SER A 5 15.10 -19.84 3.00
C SER A 5 15.90 -18.54 3.05
N PHE A 6 15.41 -17.49 3.72
CA PHE A 6 16.13 -16.22 3.87
C PHE A 6 17.04 -16.22 5.10
N SER A 7 18.20 -15.56 4.99
CA SER A 7 19.13 -15.42 6.11
C SER A 7 18.56 -14.58 7.24
N ASP A 8 19.01 -14.83 8.46
CA ASP A 8 18.66 -14.04 9.66
C ASP A 8 18.87 -12.53 9.46
N ASP A 9 19.90 -12.12 8.72
CA ASP A 9 20.15 -10.70 8.41
C ASP A 9 19.01 -10.05 7.61
N VAL A 10 18.38 -10.79 6.70
CA VAL A 10 17.24 -10.30 5.89
C VAL A 10 16.01 -10.21 6.77
N LEU A 11 15.75 -11.25 7.56
CA LEU A 11 14.63 -11.27 8.49
C LEU A 11 14.77 -10.19 9.57
N GLY A 12 15.98 -9.90 10.03
CA GLY A 12 16.28 -8.79 10.94
C GLY A 12 15.97 -7.41 10.33
N ARG A 13 16.30 -7.19 9.05
CA ARG A 13 15.91 -5.96 8.34
C ARG A 13 14.39 -5.86 8.18
N CYS A 14 13.73 -6.96 7.83
CA CYS A 14 12.27 -7.01 7.76
C CYS A 14 11.62 -6.68 9.11
N ALA A 15 12.13 -7.26 10.21
CA ALA A 15 11.64 -6.99 11.56
C ALA A 15 11.78 -5.50 11.93
N ALA A 16 12.93 -4.88 11.61
CA ALA A 16 13.18 -3.47 11.87
C ALA A 16 12.19 -2.53 11.14
N LEU A 17 11.65 -2.93 9.99
CA LEU A 17 10.59 -2.16 9.31
C LEU A 17 9.31 -2.10 10.13
N GLY A 18 9.01 -3.13 10.92
CA GLY A 18 7.86 -3.17 11.83
C GLY A 18 7.95 -2.17 12.98
N GLU A 19 9.14 -1.63 13.28
CA GLU A 19 9.32 -0.63 14.34
C GLU A 19 9.03 0.80 13.84
N ARG A 20 9.04 1.00 12.52
CA ARG A 20 8.98 2.32 11.88
C ARG A 20 7.57 2.76 11.56
N SER A 21 7.24 4.02 11.79
CA SER A 21 5.86 4.49 11.61
C SER A 21 5.43 4.49 10.13
N ASP A 22 4.12 4.46 9.88
CA ASP A 22 3.58 4.47 8.51
C ASP A 22 4.01 5.72 7.73
N GLU A 23 4.14 6.88 8.40
CA GLU A 23 4.65 8.07 7.73
C GLU A 23 6.15 8.02 7.40
N GLU A 24 6.93 7.23 8.14
CA GLU A 24 8.35 7.02 7.85
C GLU A 24 8.56 6.03 6.70
N LEU A 25 7.76 4.97 6.66
CA LEU A 25 7.75 4.00 5.56
C LEU A 25 7.23 4.64 4.28
N GLY A 26 6.13 5.40 4.36
CA GLY A 26 5.61 6.15 3.22
C GLY A 26 6.59 7.23 2.73
N ALA A 27 7.33 7.90 3.62
CA ALA A 27 8.36 8.85 3.21
C ALA A 27 9.50 8.18 2.42
N ASP A 28 9.91 6.97 2.81
CA ASP A 28 10.89 6.18 2.05
C ASP A 28 10.34 5.83 0.67
N GLN A 29 9.11 5.36 0.60
CA GLN A 29 8.47 5.01 -0.67
C GLN A 29 8.40 6.20 -1.64
N LEU A 30 8.05 7.39 -1.15
CA LEU A 30 8.12 8.61 -1.96
C LEU A 30 9.56 8.94 -2.34
N GLY A 31 10.51 8.80 -1.42
CA GLY A 31 11.92 9.10 -1.64
C GLY A 31 12.61 8.22 -2.70
N MET A 32 12.06 7.04 -3.00
CA MET A 32 12.54 6.18 -4.08
C MET A 32 12.19 6.70 -5.49
N LEU A 33 11.30 7.68 -5.61
CA LEU A 33 10.87 8.22 -6.90
C LEU A 33 11.74 9.41 -7.31
N ASP A 34 12.34 9.35 -8.51
CA ASP A 34 13.22 10.41 -9.04
C ASP A 34 12.58 11.82 -9.03
N VAL A 35 11.25 11.89 -9.23
CA VAL A 35 10.49 13.15 -9.18
C VAL A 35 10.56 13.87 -7.82
N HIS A 36 10.93 13.15 -6.77
CA HIS A 36 11.07 13.66 -5.40
C HIS A 36 12.53 13.82 -4.97
N ALA A 37 13.51 13.60 -5.84
CA ALA A 37 14.94 13.58 -5.48
C ALA A 37 15.44 14.87 -4.79
N THR A 38 14.82 16.02 -5.05
CA THR A 38 15.18 17.30 -4.43
C THR A 38 14.33 17.67 -3.21
N ARG A 39 13.42 16.80 -2.77
CA ARG A 39 12.52 17.05 -1.64
C ARG A 39 13.21 16.63 -0.35
N ASP A 40 13.12 17.49 0.66
CA ASP A 40 13.58 17.12 1.98
C ASP A 40 12.68 16.03 2.58
N ARG A 41 13.27 15.20 3.43
CA ARG A 41 12.59 14.05 4.05
C ARG A 41 11.40 14.45 4.93
N ALA A 42 11.44 15.61 5.57
CA ALA A 42 10.35 16.06 6.44
C ALA A 42 9.09 16.43 5.63
N THR A 43 9.28 17.01 4.45
CA THR A 43 8.23 17.24 3.46
C THR A 43 7.60 15.92 3.01
N LEU A 44 8.42 14.92 2.65
CA LEU A 44 7.92 13.60 2.24
C LEU A 44 7.14 12.92 3.36
N ARG A 45 7.64 12.97 4.61
CA ARG A 45 6.93 12.46 5.79
C ARG A 45 5.59 13.14 6.01
N THR A 46 5.52 14.47 5.80
CA THR A 46 4.27 15.23 5.91
C THR A 46 3.27 14.80 4.84
N TRP A 47 3.71 14.60 3.60
CA TRP A 47 2.85 14.13 2.51
C TRP A 47 2.37 12.69 2.76
N ALA A 48 3.28 11.79 3.16
CA ALA A 48 2.94 10.42 3.50
C ALA A 48 1.89 10.34 4.61
N LYS A 49 2.09 11.10 5.70
CA LYS A 49 1.11 11.17 6.80
C LYS A 49 -0.27 11.63 6.31
N ARG A 50 -0.33 12.71 5.52
CA ARG A 50 -1.60 13.26 5.01
C ARG A 50 -2.30 12.30 4.05
N ALA A 51 -1.53 11.63 3.19
CA ALA A 51 -2.06 10.63 2.28
C ALA A 51 -2.63 9.42 3.03
N HIS A 52 -1.88 8.89 4.00
CA HIS A 52 -2.31 7.77 4.82
C HIS A 52 -3.59 8.08 5.59
N SER A 53 -3.63 9.23 6.31
CA SER A 53 -4.82 9.65 7.05
C SER A 53 -6.04 9.85 6.14
N TYR A 54 -5.86 10.40 4.93
CA TYR A 54 -6.96 10.49 3.97
C TYR A 54 -7.46 9.10 3.54
N GLY A 55 -6.55 8.15 3.35
CA GLY A 55 -6.90 6.76 3.09
C GLY A 55 -7.77 6.15 4.19
N GLU A 56 -7.38 6.33 5.45
CA GLU A 56 -8.15 5.89 6.62
C GLU A 56 -9.54 6.54 6.66
N GLU A 57 -9.62 7.87 6.48
CA GLU A 57 -10.91 8.58 6.41
C GLU A 57 -11.82 8.03 5.31
N LEU A 58 -11.26 7.73 4.14
CA LEU A 58 -11.98 7.15 3.01
C LEU A 58 -12.46 5.72 3.32
N GLY A 59 -11.63 4.91 3.98
CA GLY A 59 -11.96 3.55 4.43
C GLY A 59 -13.09 3.53 5.45
N ALA A 60 -13.06 4.45 6.42
CA ALA A 60 -14.10 4.58 7.44
C ALA A 60 -15.43 5.09 6.87
N SER A 61 -15.38 5.95 5.84
CA SER A 61 -16.57 6.52 5.19
C SER A 61 -17.20 5.59 4.15
N ALA A 62 -16.48 4.57 3.70
CA ALA A 62 -17.03 3.59 2.77
C ALA A 62 -18.18 2.83 3.44
N ALA A 63 -19.34 2.80 2.80
CA ALA A 63 -20.47 2.02 3.29
C ALA A 63 -20.02 0.57 3.56
N ALA A 64 -20.58 -0.05 4.60
CA ALA A 64 -20.32 -1.44 4.97
C ALA A 64 -20.94 -2.39 3.92
N GLU A 65 -20.39 -2.40 2.71
CA GLU A 65 -20.76 -3.35 1.66
C GLU A 65 -20.27 -4.74 2.09
N PRO A 66 -21.18 -5.73 2.23
CA PRO A 66 -20.80 -7.10 2.56
C PRO A 66 -19.95 -7.71 1.43
N GLY A 67 -18.70 -8.09 1.74
CA GLY A 67 -17.86 -8.87 0.82
C GLY A 67 -17.22 -8.12 -0.35
N PHE A 68 -17.27 -6.78 -0.35
CA PHE A 68 -16.64 -5.86 -1.33
C PHE A 68 -16.85 -6.18 -2.81
N PRO A 69 -17.96 -5.66 -3.36
CA PRO A 69 -17.84 -4.61 -4.36
C PRO A 69 -18.95 -3.54 -4.22
N GLY A 70 -18.59 -2.25 -4.22
CA GLY A 70 -19.53 -1.13 -4.23
C GLY A 70 -19.49 -0.35 -5.55
N ALA A 71 -20.66 -0.32 -6.23
CA ALA A 71 -21.03 0.43 -7.45
C ALA A 71 -20.65 -0.16 -8.84
N GLY A 72 -21.62 -0.85 -9.46
CA GLY A 72 -21.83 -0.78 -10.92
C GLY A 72 -21.40 -1.99 -11.76
N GLU A 73 -20.23 -2.58 -11.50
CA GLU A 73 -19.78 -3.81 -12.15
C GLU A 73 -19.12 -4.69 -11.08
N ARG A 74 -19.49 -5.98 -11.02
CA ARG A 74 -18.85 -6.93 -10.09
C ARG A 74 -17.38 -7.04 -10.47
N LEU A 75 -16.50 -6.35 -9.74
CA LEU A 75 -15.06 -6.50 -9.85
C LEU A 75 -14.74 -8.00 -9.77
N GLN A 76 -14.29 -8.58 -10.88
CA GLN A 76 -14.05 -10.01 -10.91
C GLN A 76 -12.75 -10.30 -10.19
N VAL A 77 -12.82 -11.04 -9.09
CA VAL A 77 -11.63 -11.48 -8.36
C VAL A 77 -11.24 -12.86 -8.88
N ARG A 78 -9.98 -12.99 -9.32
CA ARG A 78 -9.39 -14.24 -9.77
C ARG A 78 -8.15 -14.53 -8.94
N GLU A 79 -7.81 -15.80 -8.80
CA GLU A 79 -6.58 -16.21 -8.12
C GLU A 79 -5.67 -16.93 -9.11
N ALA A 80 -4.44 -16.47 -9.19
CA ALA A 80 -3.38 -17.05 -10.03
C ALA A 80 -2.11 -17.23 -9.19
N ASP A 81 -1.09 -17.85 -9.77
CA ASP A 81 0.27 -17.82 -9.23
C ASP A 81 1.13 -16.88 -10.10
N GLY A 82 2.42 -16.73 -9.81
CA GLY A 82 3.31 -15.85 -10.57
C GLY A 82 3.40 -14.44 -10.02
N GLY A 83 3.01 -14.24 -8.74
CA GLY A 83 3.22 -12.97 -8.06
C GLY A 83 4.65 -12.78 -7.56
N ILE A 84 5.52 -13.78 -7.70
CA ILE A 84 6.92 -13.73 -7.27
C ILE A 84 7.82 -13.78 -8.50
N GLU A 85 8.52 -12.68 -8.76
CA GLU A 85 9.53 -12.54 -9.82
C GLU A 85 10.85 -12.03 -9.22
N VAL A 86 11.95 -12.12 -9.98
CA VAL A 86 13.25 -11.59 -9.52
C VAL A 86 13.12 -10.08 -9.31
N GLY A 87 13.41 -9.63 -8.08
CA GLY A 87 13.32 -8.22 -7.71
C GLY A 87 11.90 -7.68 -7.53
N ARG A 88 10.85 -8.52 -7.61
CA ARG A 88 9.46 -8.05 -7.46
C ARG A 88 8.55 -9.10 -6.81
N ILE A 89 7.76 -8.66 -5.84
CA ILE A 89 6.64 -9.43 -5.29
C ILE A 89 5.36 -8.61 -5.46
N LEU A 90 4.34 -9.21 -6.06
CA LEU A 90 3.05 -8.61 -6.38
C LEU A 90 1.94 -9.44 -5.74
N LEU A 91 1.25 -8.89 -4.75
CA LEU A 91 0.15 -9.59 -4.06
C LEU A 91 -1.13 -9.59 -4.89
N ALA A 92 -1.39 -8.48 -5.60
CA ALA A 92 -2.54 -8.30 -6.45
C ALA A 92 -2.22 -7.36 -7.61
N GLU A 93 -2.98 -7.48 -8.69
CA GLU A 93 -2.99 -6.53 -9.80
C GLU A 93 -4.40 -6.26 -10.30
N TYR A 94 -4.67 -5.00 -10.64
CA TYR A 94 -5.90 -4.59 -11.30
C TYR A 94 -5.76 -4.64 -12.83
N LEU A 95 -6.66 -5.37 -13.47
CA LEU A 95 -6.81 -5.42 -14.92
C LEU A 95 -8.03 -4.60 -15.33
N SER A 96 -7.84 -3.65 -16.24
CA SER A 96 -8.88 -2.67 -16.58
C SER A 96 -9.91 -3.13 -17.62
N ARG A 97 -9.70 -4.26 -18.32
CA ARG A 97 -10.56 -4.70 -19.44
C ARG A 97 -10.67 -6.23 -19.57
N PRO A 98 -11.72 -6.87 -19.01
CA PRO A 98 -12.72 -6.30 -18.11
C PRO A 98 -12.11 -5.98 -16.73
N ALA A 99 -12.74 -5.06 -15.99
CA ALA A 99 -12.36 -4.71 -14.63
C ALA A 99 -12.28 -5.96 -13.73
N SER A 100 -11.07 -6.34 -13.34
CA SER A 100 -10.81 -7.52 -12.53
C SER A 100 -9.57 -7.35 -11.67
N VAL A 101 -9.50 -8.06 -10.55
CA VAL A 101 -8.32 -8.16 -9.70
C VAL A 101 -7.81 -9.59 -9.76
N VAL A 102 -6.53 -9.74 -10.07
CA VAL A 102 -5.82 -11.01 -9.92
C VAL A 102 -5.07 -10.97 -8.61
N LEU A 103 -5.38 -11.90 -7.71
CA LEU A 103 -4.62 -12.17 -6.50
C LEU A 103 -3.60 -13.27 -6.77
N HIS A 104 -2.35 -13.05 -6.39
CA HIS A 104 -1.29 -14.04 -6.58
C HIS A 104 -1.12 -14.88 -5.32
N ARG A 105 -1.56 -16.14 -5.38
CA ARG A 105 -1.60 -17.05 -4.20
C ARG A 105 -0.21 -17.31 -3.64
N ASP A 106 0.78 -17.51 -4.49
CA ASP A 106 2.17 -17.72 -4.10
C ASP A 106 2.73 -16.53 -3.30
N ALA A 107 2.45 -15.31 -3.74
CA ALA A 107 2.86 -14.08 -3.05
C ALA A 107 2.07 -13.87 -1.74
N LEU A 108 0.76 -14.18 -1.73
CA LEU A 108 -0.06 -14.12 -0.51
C LEU A 108 0.41 -15.14 0.54
N THR A 109 0.72 -16.37 0.13
CA THR A 109 1.29 -17.39 1.02
C THR A 109 2.63 -16.94 1.59
N LEU A 110 3.52 -16.39 0.76
CA LEU A 110 4.80 -15.85 1.22
C LEU A 110 4.61 -14.72 2.25
N ALA A 111 3.64 -13.84 2.03
CA ALA A 111 3.34 -12.74 2.95
C ALA A 111 2.81 -13.23 4.30
N GLU A 112 1.91 -14.21 4.33
CA GLU A 112 1.41 -14.83 5.56
C GLU A 112 2.54 -15.58 6.30
N GLU A 113 3.38 -16.34 5.59
CA GLU A 113 4.59 -16.96 6.17
C GLU A 113 5.53 -15.92 6.78
N LEU A 114 5.69 -14.76 6.14
CA LEU A 114 6.58 -13.69 6.61
C LEU A 114 6.03 -13.05 7.88
N ILE A 115 4.72 -12.79 7.92
CA ILE A 115 4.02 -12.31 9.12
C ILE A 115 4.26 -13.28 10.28
N ASP A 116 4.17 -14.58 10.02
CA ASP A 116 4.35 -15.61 11.05
C ASP A 116 5.76 -15.62 11.62
N VAL A 117 6.77 -15.59 10.74
CA VAL A 117 8.19 -15.57 11.14
C VAL A 117 8.56 -14.29 11.89
N LEU A 118 7.99 -13.15 11.51
CA LEU A 118 8.27 -11.85 12.15
C LEU A 118 7.46 -11.61 13.43
N GLY A 119 6.52 -12.50 13.77
CA GLY A 119 5.67 -12.34 14.96
C GLY A 119 4.63 -11.23 14.82
N TRP A 120 4.20 -10.90 13.60
CA TRP A 120 3.28 -9.79 13.32
C TRP A 120 1.80 -10.18 13.30
N GLN A 121 1.43 -11.38 13.76
CA GLN A 121 0.05 -11.88 13.73
C GLN A 121 -0.94 -11.00 14.51
N GLY A 122 -0.46 -10.28 15.54
CA GLY A 122 -1.27 -9.31 16.27
C GLY A 122 -1.67 -8.08 15.45
N TRP A 123 -0.92 -7.76 14.39
CA TRP A 123 -1.24 -6.69 13.44
C TRP A 123 -1.99 -7.20 12.22
N TYR A 124 -1.65 -8.41 11.76
CA TYR A 124 -2.22 -9.05 10.59
C TYR A 124 -2.75 -10.45 10.96
N PRO A 125 -4.01 -10.57 11.38
CA PRO A 125 -4.60 -11.87 11.66
C PRO A 125 -4.61 -12.79 10.42
N PRO A 126 -4.61 -14.12 10.57
CA PRO A 126 -4.58 -15.04 9.44
C PRO A 126 -5.65 -14.76 8.39
N GLY A 127 -5.24 -14.71 7.11
CA GLY A 127 -6.12 -14.43 5.97
C GLY A 127 -6.50 -12.95 5.82
N SER A 128 -5.95 -12.07 6.65
CA SER A 128 -6.12 -10.62 6.51
C SER A 128 -5.33 -10.06 5.32
N VAL A 129 -4.22 -10.69 4.91
CA VAL A 129 -3.41 -10.23 3.77
C VAL A 129 -4.23 -10.21 2.49
N ARG A 130 -4.98 -11.30 2.22
CA ARG A 130 -5.87 -11.38 1.06
C ARG A 130 -6.92 -10.27 1.06
N LYS A 131 -7.53 -10.00 2.21
CA LYS A 131 -8.53 -8.92 2.36
C LYS A 131 -7.90 -7.55 2.16
N ALA A 132 -6.70 -7.34 2.70
CA ALA A 132 -5.95 -6.10 2.57
C ALA A 132 -5.53 -5.82 1.13
N ALA A 133 -5.04 -6.83 0.40
CA ALA A 133 -4.70 -6.71 -1.02
C ALA A 133 -5.93 -6.32 -1.85
N LEU A 134 -7.09 -6.94 -1.61
CA LEU A 134 -8.34 -6.56 -2.28
C LEU A 134 -8.79 -5.13 -1.94
N ALA A 135 -8.70 -4.75 -0.66
CA ALA A 135 -9.07 -3.41 -0.22
C ALA A 135 -8.13 -2.35 -0.80
N HIS A 136 -6.84 -2.68 -1.00
CA HIS A 136 -5.86 -1.83 -1.67
C HIS A 136 -6.24 -1.57 -3.13
N GLU A 137 -6.54 -2.61 -3.90
CA GLU A 137 -6.96 -2.45 -5.29
C GLU A 137 -8.28 -1.68 -5.41
N TYR A 138 -9.23 -1.93 -4.50
CA TYR A 138 -10.46 -1.15 -4.46
C TYR A 138 -10.20 0.32 -4.10
N ALA A 139 -9.24 0.60 -3.22
CA ALA A 139 -8.86 1.97 -2.90
C ALA A 139 -8.38 2.73 -4.14
N HIS A 140 -7.65 2.08 -5.05
CA HIS A 140 -7.23 2.70 -6.31
C HIS A 140 -8.40 3.09 -7.20
N GLU A 141 -9.46 2.29 -7.24
CA GLU A 141 -10.71 2.66 -7.90
C GLU A 141 -11.37 3.86 -7.21
N GLN A 142 -11.45 3.84 -5.88
CA GLN A 142 -12.02 4.95 -5.11
C GLN A 142 -11.20 6.24 -5.26
N LEU A 143 -9.88 6.15 -5.41
CA LEU A 143 -8.96 7.28 -5.57
C LEU A 143 -8.96 7.88 -6.98
N GLN A 144 -9.87 7.45 -7.85
CA GLN A 144 -10.20 8.16 -9.08
C GLN A 144 -10.94 9.47 -8.78
N ARG A 145 -11.38 10.19 -9.82
CA ARG A 145 -12.15 11.43 -9.62
C ARG A 145 -13.52 11.07 -9.03
N PRO A 146 -13.99 11.76 -7.97
CA PRO A 146 -13.50 13.03 -7.43
C PRO A 146 -12.42 12.94 -6.34
N ASN A 147 -12.25 11.80 -5.68
CA ASN A 147 -11.35 11.63 -4.52
C ASN A 147 -9.88 11.95 -4.81
N ARG A 148 -9.40 11.73 -6.05
CA ARG A 148 -8.07 12.18 -6.48
C ARG A 148 -7.82 13.67 -6.25
N ARG A 149 -8.86 14.48 -6.46
CA ARG A 149 -8.78 15.94 -6.26
C ARG A 149 -8.72 16.27 -4.78
N GLU A 150 -9.48 15.55 -3.96
CA GLU A 150 -9.52 15.78 -2.53
C GLU A 150 -8.20 15.35 -1.87
N LEU A 151 -7.65 14.19 -2.21
CA LEU A 151 -6.31 13.78 -1.77
C LEU A 151 -5.26 14.86 -2.08
N LYS A 152 -5.29 15.41 -3.30
CA LYS A 152 -4.40 16.51 -3.71
C LYS A 152 -4.55 17.75 -2.81
N ASN A 153 -5.79 18.11 -2.47
CA ASN A 153 -6.07 19.25 -1.58
C ASN A 153 -5.59 18.97 -0.15
N ARG A 154 -5.84 17.77 0.37
CA ARG A 154 -5.45 17.33 1.71
C ARG A 154 -3.93 17.28 1.89
N ILE A 155 -3.19 16.79 0.89
CA ILE A 155 -1.73 16.82 0.88
C ILE A 155 -1.23 18.27 0.92
N GLY A 156 -1.90 19.19 0.20
CA GLY A 156 -1.61 20.63 0.27
C GLY A 156 -0.27 21.02 -0.34
N TYR A 157 0.28 20.23 -1.25
CA TYR A 157 1.45 20.64 -2.03
C TYR A 157 1.06 21.79 -2.96
N VAL A 158 1.61 22.98 -2.75
CA VAL A 158 1.36 24.16 -3.59
C VAL A 158 2.33 24.13 -4.78
N ALA A 159 1.82 23.86 -5.98
CA ALA A 159 2.61 23.85 -7.20
C ALA A 159 2.80 25.26 -7.78
N VAL A 160 1.76 26.11 -7.68
CA VAL A 160 1.79 27.49 -8.16
C VAL A 160 1.16 28.40 -7.11
N ARG A 161 1.82 29.52 -6.83
CA ARG A 161 1.27 30.62 -6.03
C ARG A 161 1.32 31.90 -6.86
N LEU A 162 0.16 32.53 -7.06
CA LEU A 162 0.03 33.80 -7.76
C LEU A 162 -0.78 34.77 -6.89
N GLY A 163 -0.09 35.59 -6.10
CA GLY A 163 -0.74 36.42 -5.08
C GLY A 163 -1.44 35.56 -4.02
N HIS A 164 -2.74 35.79 -3.82
CA HIS A 164 -3.57 34.99 -2.90
C HIS A 164 -4.04 33.65 -3.50
N TRP A 165 -3.84 33.43 -4.81
CA TRP A 165 -4.24 32.20 -5.48
C TRP A 165 -3.19 31.11 -5.26
N GLN A 166 -3.64 29.93 -4.85
CA GLN A 166 -2.82 28.74 -4.69
C GLN A 166 -3.40 27.60 -5.52
N LEU A 167 -2.56 26.98 -6.34
CA LEU A 167 -2.90 25.76 -7.07
C LEU A 167 -2.17 24.58 -6.45
N HIS A 168 -2.94 23.61 -5.96
CA HIS A 168 -2.36 22.38 -5.44
C HIS A 168 -1.90 21.43 -6.56
N GLY A 169 -0.69 20.91 -6.43
CA GLY A 169 -0.08 19.92 -7.30
C GLY A 169 -0.31 18.49 -6.81
N HIS A 170 -0.23 17.53 -7.73
CA HIS A 170 -0.23 16.11 -7.40
C HIS A 170 1.14 15.68 -6.87
N VAL A 171 1.15 14.84 -5.84
CA VAL A 171 2.34 14.15 -5.35
C VAL A 171 2.29 12.72 -5.86
N VAL A 172 3.22 12.38 -6.76
CA VAL A 172 3.33 11.03 -7.34
C VAL A 172 3.60 10.03 -6.21
N GLY A 173 2.84 8.91 -6.18
CA GLY A 173 2.95 7.85 -5.18
C GLY A 173 2.11 8.07 -3.91
N ALA A 174 1.46 9.23 -3.76
CA ALA A 174 0.61 9.48 -2.60
C ALA A 174 -0.71 8.68 -2.63
N ASP A 175 -1.16 8.26 -3.82
CA ASP A 175 -2.28 7.35 -4.01
C ASP A 175 -1.99 5.96 -3.43
N GLU A 176 -0.80 5.40 -3.64
CA GLU A 176 -0.40 4.12 -3.02
C GLU A 176 -0.42 4.18 -1.50
N ILE A 177 0.09 5.26 -0.90
CA ILE A 177 0.09 5.45 0.55
C ILE A 177 -1.35 5.59 1.09
N ALA A 178 -2.21 6.30 0.37
CA ALA A 178 -3.63 6.40 0.71
C ALA A 178 -4.33 5.03 0.58
N ALA A 179 -3.99 4.22 -0.42
CA ALA A 179 -4.54 2.88 -0.59
C ALA A 179 -4.18 1.95 0.59
N HIS A 180 -2.97 2.05 1.12
CA HIS A 180 -2.58 1.34 2.33
C HIS A 180 -3.37 1.79 3.58
N GLY A 181 -3.55 3.10 3.77
CA GLY A 181 -4.38 3.64 4.85
C GLY A 181 -5.84 3.18 4.75
N TYR A 182 -6.39 3.15 3.53
CA TYR A 182 -7.72 2.61 3.25
C TYR A 182 -7.81 1.13 3.62
N ALA A 183 -6.86 0.31 3.15
CA ALA A 183 -6.84 -1.13 3.43
C ALA A 183 -6.73 -1.43 4.93
N LYS A 184 -5.90 -0.67 5.66
CA LYS A 184 -5.77 -0.76 7.12
C LYS A 184 -7.12 -0.58 7.80
N GLU A 185 -7.75 0.57 7.55
CA GLU A 185 -9.00 0.93 8.21
C GLU A 185 -10.11 -0.06 7.85
N ARG A 186 -10.22 -0.37 6.57
CA ARG A 186 -11.37 -1.10 6.05
C ARG A 186 -11.35 -2.60 6.33
N VAL A 187 -10.16 -3.16 6.58
CA VAL A 187 -9.98 -4.54 7.04
C VAL A 187 -9.85 -4.62 8.57
N GLY A 188 -9.56 -3.50 9.25
CA GLY A 188 -9.36 -3.44 10.70
C GLY A 188 -8.00 -3.99 11.14
N LEU A 189 -6.95 -3.71 10.37
CA LEU A 189 -5.59 -4.15 10.68
C LEU A 189 -4.98 -3.34 11.83
N GLY A 190 -4.16 -3.99 12.65
CA GLY A 190 -3.41 -3.30 13.71
C GLY A 190 -2.32 -2.37 13.16
N ARG A 191 -1.84 -2.64 11.94
CA ARG A 191 -0.85 -1.80 11.23
C ARG A 191 -1.16 -1.75 9.73
N SER A 192 -0.74 -0.65 9.09
CA SER A 192 -0.91 -0.48 7.65
C SER A 192 -0.13 -1.53 6.85
N PRO A 193 -0.60 -1.97 5.66
CA PRO A 193 0.17 -2.90 4.84
C PRO A 193 1.54 -2.35 4.38
N LEU A 194 1.84 -1.06 4.56
CA LEU A 194 3.14 -0.45 4.24
C LEU A 194 4.34 -1.23 4.80
N ALA A 195 4.30 -1.64 6.07
CA ALA A 195 5.41 -2.39 6.68
C ALA A 195 5.62 -3.74 6.02
N LEU A 196 4.52 -4.44 5.70
CA LEU A 196 4.54 -5.72 4.99
C LEU A 196 5.04 -5.55 3.56
N THR A 197 4.59 -4.54 2.83
CA THR A 197 5.05 -4.23 1.47
C THR A 197 6.55 -3.90 1.45
N ALA A 198 7.03 -3.11 2.42
CA ALA A 198 8.45 -2.81 2.55
C ALA A 198 9.28 -4.08 2.86
N ALA A 199 8.79 -4.95 3.75
CA ALA A 199 9.45 -6.21 4.07
C ALA A 199 9.48 -7.17 2.88
N LEU A 200 8.39 -7.27 2.11
CA LEU A 200 8.38 -8.01 0.84
C LEU A 200 9.35 -7.40 -0.18
N GLY A 201 9.55 -6.09 -0.17
CA GLY A 201 10.60 -5.43 -0.97
C GLY A 201 12.02 -5.90 -0.61
N GLU A 202 12.35 -6.00 0.67
CA GLU A 202 13.63 -6.55 1.16
C GLU A 202 13.83 -8.02 0.73
N ILE A 203 12.76 -8.81 0.82
CA ILE A 203 12.73 -10.20 0.38
C ILE A 203 12.98 -10.29 -1.13
N ALA A 204 12.26 -9.49 -1.92
CA ALA A 204 12.38 -9.45 -3.37
C ALA A 204 13.78 -9.01 -3.82
N ALA A 205 14.39 -8.04 -3.13
CA ALA A 205 15.75 -7.57 -3.40
C ALA A 205 16.82 -8.62 -3.08
N THR A 206 16.52 -9.56 -2.16
CA THR A 206 17.45 -10.61 -1.74
C THR A 206 17.24 -11.94 -2.49
N GLY A 207 16.08 -12.12 -3.15
CA GLY A 207 15.79 -13.27 -4.02
C GLY A 207 16.80 -13.35 -5.16
N ARG A 208 17.81 -14.20 -4.97
CA ARG A 208 19.01 -14.33 -5.81
C ARG A 208 18.69 -14.69 -7.28
N GLY A 209 19.51 -14.14 -8.18
CA GLY A 209 19.95 -14.85 -9.38
C GLY A 209 21.04 -15.88 -9.07
#